data_AF-A0A447RJH5-F1
#
_entry.id   AF-A0A447RJH5-F1
#
_cell.length_a   1.000
_cell.length_b   1.000
_cell.length_c   1.000
_cell.angle_alpha   90.00
_cell.angle_beta   90.00
_cell.angle_gamma   90.00
#
_symmetry.space_group_name_H-M   'P 1'
#
loop_
_entity.id
_entity.type
_entity.pdbx_description
1 polymer ?
#
loop_
_entity_poly.entity_id
_entity_poly.type
_entity_poly.pdbx_seq_one_letter_code
_entity_poly.pdbx_strand_id
1 'polypeptide(L)'
;MNIDLTREPLGQGKNGEPVYLKDIWPSGEEIARAVEQVSTEMFRKEYAEVFSGTEEWKAIKVEASDTYDWQEDSTYIRLSPFFDEMGVEPLPVEDIRGARILAMLGDSVTTDHISPAGSIKAR
;
A
#
# COMPACT_ATOMS: atom_id res chain seq x y z
N MET A 1 -13.28 7.64 19.54
CA MET A 1 -12.63 8.84 20.11
C MET A 1 -13.69 9.53 20.96
N ASN A 2 -13.45 9.68 22.27
CA ASN A 2 -14.46 10.15 23.24
C ASN A 2 -13.98 11.45 23.91
N ILE A 3 -13.76 12.50 23.12
CA ILE A 3 -13.39 13.83 23.60
C ILE A 3 -14.10 14.87 22.74
N ASP A 4 -14.70 15.88 23.36
CA ASP A 4 -15.19 17.07 22.67
C ASP A 4 -14.02 18.03 22.43
N LEU A 5 -13.42 17.95 21.24
CA LEU A 5 -12.27 18.75 20.82
C LEU A 5 -12.52 20.28 20.85
N THR A 6 -13.78 20.71 20.96
CA THR A 6 -14.15 22.13 21.04
C THR A 6 -14.17 22.67 22.47
N ARG A 7 -14.25 21.78 23.48
CA ARG A 7 -14.47 22.15 24.89
C ARG A 7 -13.49 21.50 25.86
N GLU A 8 -12.94 20.36 25.51
CA GLU A 8 -12.04 19.60 26.36
C GLU A 8 -10.58 19.80 25.91
N PRO A 9 -9.64 19.98 26.87
CA PRO A 9 -8.23 20.13 26.54
C PRO A 9 -7.64 18.79 26.07
N LEU A 10 -6.70 18.86 25.13
CA LEU A 10 -5.88 17.73 24.67
C LEU A 10 -4.87 17.29 25.72
N GLY A 11 -4.45 18.20 26.60
CA GLY A 11 -3.47 17.95 27.65
C GLY A 11 -3.06 19.23 28.36
N GLN A 12 -1.96 19.17 29.10
CA GLN A 12 -1.35 20.33 29.76
C GLN A 12 -0.02 20.68 29.09
N GLY A 13 0.23 21.97 28.91
CA GLY A 13 1.50 22.50 28.42
C GLY A 13 2.60 22.40 29.48
N LYS A 14 3.83 22.76 29.10
CA LYS A 14 4.99 22.75 30.02
C LYS A 14 4.84 23.70 31.21
N ASN A 15 3.93 24.66 31.11
CA ASN A 15 3.55 25.62 32.13
C ASN A 15 2.37 25.14 33.01
N GLY A 16 1.82 23.94 32.76
CA GLY A 16 0.65 23.41 33.45
C GLY A 16 -0.70 23.91 32.91
N GLU A 17 -0.70 24.80 31.91
CA GLU A 17 -1.92 25.34 31.32
C GLU A 17 -2.60 24.32 30.40
N PRO A 18 -3.95 24.27 30.36
CA PRO A 18 -4.67 23.39 29.44
C PRO A 18 -4.45 23.82 27.98
N VAL A 19 -4.11 22.86 27.12
CA VAL A 19 -3.92 23.06 25.68
C VAL A 19 -5.11 22.47 24.93
N TYR A 20 -5.78 23.29 24.12
CA TYR A 20 -6.91 22.92 23.28
C TYR A 20 -6.50 22.74 21.82
N LEU A 21 -7.35 22.07 21.03
CA LEU A 21 -7.08 21.90 19.60
C LEU A 21 -6.88 23.24 18.88
N LYS A 22 -7.72 24.24 19.19
CA LYS A 22 -7.65 25.59 18.62
C LYS A 22 -6.31 26.30 18.90
N ASP A 23 -5.59 25.91 19.95
CA ASP A 23 -4.34 26.56 20.35
C ASP A 23 -3.16 26.07 19.48
N ILE A 24 -3.30 24.91 18.84
CA ILE A 24 -2.24 24.26 18.03
C ILE A 24 -2.65 24.03 16.58
N TRP A 25 -3.92 24.26 16.24
CA TRP A 25 -4.39 24.09 14.87
C TRP A 25 -3.86 25.21 13.99
N PRO A 26 -3.10 24.91 12.93
CA PRO A 26 -2.53 25.95 12.09
C PRO A 26 -3.63 26.71 11.35
N SER A 27 -3.49 28.02 11.27
CA SER A 27 -4.34 28.86 10.41
C SER A 27 -4.04 28.61 8.93
N GLY A 28 -4.99 28.97 8.06
CA GLY A 28 -4.79 28.89 6.61
C GLY A 28 -3.58 29.70 6.12
N GLU A 29 -3.29 30.84 6.76
CA GLU A 29 -2.13 31.69 6.44
C GLU A 29 -0.79 31.04 6.86
N GLU A 30 -0.76 30.35 8.00
CA GLU A 30 0.42 29.59 8.41
C GLU A 30 0.69 28.40 7.46
N ILE A 31 -0.36 27.71 7.03
CA ILE A 31 -0.25 26.64 6.03
C ILE A 31 0.25 27.21 4.70
N ALA A 32 -0.32 28.32 4.21
CA ALA A 32 0.08 28.94 2.95
C ALA A 32 1.57 29.35 2.97
N ARG A 33 2.02 29.99 4.06
CA ARG A 33 3.44 30.35 4.24
C ARG A 33 4.36 29.14 4.29
N ALA A 34 3.93 28.03 4.89
CA ALA A 34 4.71 26.80 4.90
C ALA A 34 4.81 26.19 3.48
N VAL A 35 3.72 26.20 2.72
CA VAL A 35 3.71 25.72 1.32
C VAL A 35 4.60 26.57 0.42
N GLU A 36 4.65 27.90 0.62
CA GLU A 36 5.55 28.79 -0.13
C GLU A 36 7.04 28.49 0.08
N GLN A 37 7.42 27.85 1.19
CA GLN A 37 8.80 27.43 1.44
C GLN A 37 9.22 26.22 0.61
N VAL A 38 8.27 25.51 0.00
CA VAL A 38 8.56 24.38 -0.89
C VAL A 38 9.13 24.91 -2.20
N SER A 39 10.37 24.56 -2.51
CA SER A 39 11.08 25.06 -3.69
C SER A 39 11.26 23.99 -4.77
N THR A 40 11.44 24.41 -6.03
CA THR A 40 11.79 23.51 -7.14
C THR A 40 13.08 22.73 -6.89
N GLU A 41 14.01 23.30 -6.12
CA GLU A 41 15.28 22.64 -5.77
C GLU A 41 15.06 21.42 -4.90
N MET A 42 14.13 21.47 -3.94
CA MET A 42 13.75 20.31 -3.13
C MET A 42 13.29 19.15 -4.02
N PHE A 43 12.45 19.40 -5.02
CA PHE A 43 12.03 18.37 -5.97
C PHE A 43 13.22 17.85 -6.79
N ARG A 44 14.03 18.74 -7.38
CA ARG A 44 15.19 18.31 -8.19
C ARG A 44 16.13 17.40 -7.42
N LYS A 45 16.39 17.71 -6.14
CA LYS A 45 17.21 16.90 -5.26
C LYS A 45 16.63 15.49 -5.08
N GLU A 46 15.38 15.38 -4.63
CA GLU A 46 14.77 14.08 -4.35
C GLU A 46 14.61 13.22 -5.62
N TYR A 47 14.29 13.83 -6.77
CA TYR A 47 14.21 13.12 -8.05
C TYR A 47 15.57 12.67 -8.58
N ALA A 48 16.66 13.37 -8.26
CA ALA A 48 18.01 12.94 -8.62
C ALA A 48 18.45 11.69 -7.84
N GLU A 49 17.90 11.49 -6.64
CA GLU A 49 18.29 10.42 -5.71
C GLU A 49 17.33 9.21 -5.72
N VAL A 50 16.17 9.31 -6.38
CA VAL A 50 15.10 8.30 -6.34
C VAL A 50 15.55 6.89 -6.77
N PHE A 51 16.52 6.79 -7.69
CA PHE A 51 17.04 5.51 -8.18
C PHE A 51 18.28 5.02 -7.43
N SER A 52 18.86 5.84 -6.56
CA SER A 52 20.04 5.45 -5.79
C SER A 52 19.71 4.31 -4.83
N GLY A 53 18.52 4.32 -4.22
CA GLY A 53 18.12 3.35 -3.21
C GLY A 53 18.97 3.43 -1.94
N THR A 54 18.58 2.66 -0.92
CA THR A 54 19.37 2.54 0.32
C THR A 54 20.54 1.57 0.15
N GLU A 55 21.46 1.53 1.11
CA GLU A 55 22.58 0.58 1.07
C GLU A 55 22.09 -0.88 1.09
N GLU A 56 21.00 -1.17 1.81
CA GLU A 56 20.36 -2.48 1.81
C GLU A 56 19.81 -2.85 0.43
N TRP A 57 19.18 -1.89 -0.27
CA TRP A 57 18.68 -2.10 -1.64
C TRP A 57 19.82 -2.44 -2.61
N LYS A 58 20.93 -1.69 -2.54
CA LYS A 58 22.13 -1.93 -3.38
C LYS A 58 22.85 -3.23 -3.04
N ALA A 59 22.74 -3.71 -1.80
CA ALA A 59 23.38 -4.94 -1.35
C ALA A 59 22.67 -6.23 -1.81
N ILE A 60 21.46 -6.12 -2.35
CA ILE A 60 20.73 -7.26 -2.91
C ILE A 60 21.52 -7.81 -4.10
N LYS A 61 21.98 -9.05 -3.97
CA LYS A 61 22.65 -9.76 -5.06
C LYS A 61 21.62 -10.18 -6.09
N VAL A 62 21.84 -9.78 -7.33
CA VAL A 62 21.04 -10.19 -8.48
C VAL A 62 21.95 -10.82 -9.53
N GLU A 63 21.49 -11.89 -10.15
CA GLU A 63 22.15 -12.49 -11.31
C GLU A 63 21.54 -11.93 -12.58
N ALA A 64 22.37 -11.50 -13.53
CA ALA A 64 21.90 -11.04 -14.82
C ALA A 64 21.43 -12.25 -15.64
N SER A 65 20.13 -12.35 -15.87
CA SER A 65 19.50 -13.42 -16.65
C SER A 65 18.24 -12.89 -17.34
N ASP A 66 17.93 -13.45 -18.52
CA ASP A 66 16.70 -13.14 -19.25
C ASP A 66 15.47 -13.80 -18.61
N THR A 67 15.68 -14.87 -17.85
CA THR A 67 14.63 -15.63 -17.15
C THR A 67 14.88 -15.71 -15.66
N TYR A 68 13.82 -15.70 -14.87
CA TYR A 68 13.89 -15.82 -13.42
C TYR A 68 14.29 -17.24 -12.98
N ASP A 69 15.24 -17.34 -12.05
CA ASP A 69 15.64 -18.62 -11.45
C ASP A 69 14.66 -19.03 -10.34
N TRP A 70 13.75 -19.95 -10.66
CA TRP A 70 12.69 -20.36 -9.75
C TRP A 70 13.22 -21.26 -8.63
N GLN A 71 13.06 -20.82 -7.39
CA GLN A 71 13.41 -21.61 -6.20
C GLN A 71 12.24 -22.48 -5.74
N GLU A 72 12.42 -23.81 -5.72
CA GLU A 72 11.36 -24.78 -5.37
C GLU A 72 10.85 -24.64 -3.93
N ASP A 73 11.73 -24.29 -3.00
CA ASP A 73 11.45 -24.10 -1.57
C ASP A 73 10.96 -22.69 -1.22
N SER A 74 10.90 -21.79 -2.21
CA SER A 74 10.37 -20.44 -2.01
C SER A 74 8.91 -20.48 -1.59
N THR A 75 8.58 -19.71 -0.56
CA THR A 75 7.20 -19.48 -0.11
C THR A 75 6.66 -18.11 -0.52
N TYR A 76 7.49 -17.28 -1.18
CA TYR A 76 7.16 -15.91 -1.59
C TYR A 76 6.97 -15.76 -3.09
N ILE A 77 7.89 -16.31 -3.88
CA ILE A 77 7.89 -16.20 -5.34
C ILE A 77 7.78 -17.60 -5.93
N ARG A 78 6.69 -17.87 -6.63
CA ARG A 78 6.37 -19.18 -7.22
C ARG A 78 5.91 -19.02 -8.66
N LEU A 79 6.31 -19.95 -9.52
CA LEU A 79 5.84 -19.99 -10.89
C LEU A 79 4.35 -20.30 -10.90
N SER A 80 3.56 -19.40 -11.48
CA SER A 80 2.11 -19.56 -11.56
C SER A 80 1.73 -20.50 -12.71
N PRO A 81 0.76 -21.41 -12.53
CA PRO A 81 0.37 -22.38 -13.57
C PRO A 81 -0.47 -21.77 -14.71
N PHE A 82 -0.66 -20.45 -14.75
CA PHE A 82 -1.56 -19.78 -15.72
C PHE A 82 -1.22 -20.06 -17.19
N PHE A 83 0.03 -20.44 -17.48
CA PHE A 83 0.52 -20.64 -18.85
C PHE A 83 0.81 -22.10 -19.19
N ASP A 84 0.64 -23.04 -18.24
CA ASP A 84 1.06 -24.44 -18.43
C ASP A 84 0.33 -25.12 -19.60
N GLU A 85 -0.93 -24.73 -19.84
CA GLU A 85 -1.78 -25.27 -20.91
C GLU A 85 -2.00 -24.26 -22.06
N MET A 86 -1.31 -23.11 -22.04
CA MET A 86 -1.52 -22.07 -23.04
C MET A 86 -0.84 -22.42 -24.37
N GLY A 87 -1.65 -22.69 -25.39
CA GLY A 87 -1.17 -22.86 -26.76
C GLY A 87 -0.81 -21.55 -27.45
N VAL A 88 -0.13 -21.64 -28.60
CA VAL A 88 0.18 -20.49 -29.47
C VAL A 88 -1.10 -19.81 -29.96
N GLU A 89 -2.09 -20.62 -30.32
CA GLU A 89 -3.43 -20.17 -30.69
C GLU A 89 -4.38 -20.42 -29.51
N PRO A 90 -5.26 -19.47 -29.18
CA PRO A 90 -6.23 -19.63 -28.11
C PRO A 90 -7.25 -20.72 -28.46
N LEU A 91 -7.61 -21.53 -27.47
CA LEU A 91 -8.70 -22.49 -27.61
C LEU A 91 -10.03 -21.75 -27.86
N PRO A 92 -10.97 -22.35 -28.61
CA PRO A 92 -12.29 -21.79 -28.78
C PRO A 92 -13.01 -21.69 -27.43
N VAL A 93 -13.85 -20.68 -27.27
CA VAL A 93 -14.71 -20.56 -26.08
C VAL A 93 -15.79 -21.63 -26.15
N GLU A 94 -15.96 -22.39 -25.07
CA GLU A 94 -16.95 -23.45 -24.95
C GLU A 94 -18.00 -23.15 -23.88
N ASP A 95 -19.18 -23.78 -24.01
CA ASP A 95 -20.23 -23.70 -23.00
C ASP A 95 -19.80 -24.35 -21.68
N ILE A 96 -20.01 -23.68 -20.56
CA ILE A 96 -19.90 -24.30 -19.23
C ILE A 96 -21.18 -25.09 -18.93
N ARG A 97 -21.09 -26.41 -18.81
CA ARG A 97 -22.24 -27.30 -18.53
C ARG A 97 -22.10 -27.99 -17.17
N GLY A 98 -23.19 -28.02 -16.39
CA GLY A 98 -23.24 -28.73 -15.11
C GLY A 98 -22.47 -28.09 -13.95
N ALA A 99 -22.10 -26.81 -14.06
CA ALA A 99 -21.43 -26.07 -12.98
C ALA A 99 -22.28 -25.98 -11.72
N ARG A 100 -21.62 -25.91 -10.56
CA ARG A 100 -22.26 -25.69 -9.25
C ARG A 100 -21.92 -24.29 -8.74
N ILE A 101 -22.81 -23.73 -7.94
CA ILE A 101 -22.58 -22.45 -7.27
C ILE A 101 -21.46 -22.63 -6.23
N LEU A 102 -20.34 -21.92 -6.40
CA LEU A 102 -19.22 -21.91 -5.45
C LEU A 102 -19.51 -21.01 -4.24
N ALA A 103 -20.12 -19.85 -4.48
CA ALA A 103 -20.51 -18.89 -3.45
C ALA A 103 -21.78 -18.15 -3.88
N MET A 104 -22.66 -17.86 -2.92
CA MET A 104 -23.83 -16.99 -3.09
C MET A 104 -23.63 -15.81 -2.16
N LEU A 105 -23.43 -14.63 -2.73
CA LEU A 105 -23.02 -13.43 -2.00
C LEU A 105 -24.14 -12.38 -2.04
N GLY A 106 -24.20 -11.54 -1.00
CA GLY A 106 -25.12 -10.39 -0.95
C GLY A 106 -24.52 -9.14 -1.58
N ASP A 107 -25.09 -7.99 -1.22
CA ASP A 107 -24.60 -6.69 -1.72
C ASP A 107 -23.30 -6.26 -1.05
N SER A 108 -22.61 -5.28 -1.65
CA SER A 108 -21.42 -4.62 -1.09
C SER A 108 -20.20 -5.53 -0.90
N VAL A 109 -20.05 -6.55 -1.74
CA VAL A 109 -18.82 -7.36 -1.81
C VAL A 109 -17.69 -6.51 -2.38
N THR A 110 -16.79 -6.06 -1.50
CA THR A 110 -15.52 -5.42 -1.88
C THR A 110 -14.46 -6.44 -2.30
N THR A 111 -13.38 -5.96 -2.92
CA THR A 111 -12.21 -6.77 -3.30
C THR A 111 -11.48 -7.36 -2.10
N ASP A 112 -11.51 -6.71 -0.93
CA ASP A 112 -10.88 -7.23 0.29
C ASP A 112 -11.58 -8.49 0.82
N HIS A 113 -12.89 -8.64 0.56
CA HIS A 113 -13.59 -9.90 0.85
C HIS A 113 -13.16 -11.04 -0.08
N ILE A 114 -12.78 -10.74 -1.32
CA ILE A 114 -12.40 -11.72 -2.34
C ILE A 114 -10.90 -12.06 -2.23
N SER A 115 -10.08 -11.06 -1.91
CA SER A 115 -8.62 -11.11 -1.85
C SER A 115 -8.14 -10.24 -0.68
N PRO A 116 -8.14 -10.77 0.55
CA PRO A 116 -7.73 -10.02 1.73
C PRO A 116 -6.21 -9.76 1.69
N ALA A 117 -5.81 -8.50 1.91
CA ALA A 117 -4.40 -8.09 1.92
C ALA A 117 -3.76 -8.07 3.33
N GLY A 118 -4.56 -8.33 4.37
CA GLY A 118 -4.13 -8.31 5.77
C GLY A 118 -3.51 -9.61 6.27
N SER A 119 -3.36 -9.71 7.59
CA SER A 119 -2.77 -10.87 8.24
C SER A 119 -3.53 -12.17 7.93
N ILE A 120 -2.78 -13.21 7.57
CA ILE A 120 -3.32 -14.57 7.46
C ILE A 120 -3.63 -15.07 8.88
N LYS A 121 -4.89 -15.40 9.16
CA LYS A 121 -5.28 -15.93 10.47
C LYS A 121 -4.56 -17.26 10.74
N ALA A 122 -3.88 -17.35 11.88
CA ALA A 122 -3.40 -18.64 12.39
C ALA A 122 -4.60 -19.57 12.63
N ARG A 123 -4.43 -20.85 12.34
CA ARG A 123 -5.46 -21.88 12.49
C ARG A 123 -5.82 -22.11 13.95
#